data_AF-A0A9E5X791-F1
#
_entry.id   AF-A0A9E5X791-F1
#
_cell.length_a   1.000
_cell.length_b   1.000
_cell.length_c   1.000
_cell.angle_alpha   90.00
_cell.angle_beta   90.00
_cell.angle_gamma   90.00
#
_symmetry.space_group_name_H-M   'P 1'
#
loop_
_entity.id
_entity.type
_entity.pdbx_description
1 polymer ?
#
loop_
_entity_poly.entity_id
_entity_poly.type
_entity_poly.pdbx_seq_one_letter_code
_entity_poly.pdbx_strand_id
1 'polypeptide(L)' 'MTLRKGMHVRELTKKIGQVGRTGVVVGIRDGIVEVRWDDGRVSTLSGAVLVPIRTSSNAAE' A
#
# COMPACT_ATOMS: atom_id res chain seq x y z
N MET A 1 7.44 -6.42 -9.46
CA MET A 1 6.12 -6.80 -8.92
C MET A 1 5.11 -5.77 -9.38
N THR A 2 3.95 -6.20 -9.89
CA THR A 2 2.89 -5.29 -10.35
C THR A 2 1.82 -5.16 -9.27
N LEU A 3 1.53 -3.92 -8.85
CA LEU A 3 0.46 -3.64 -7.88
C LEU A 3 -0.90 -3.98 -8.49
N ARG A 4 -1.86 -4.36 -7.64
CA ARG A 4 -3.24 -4.65 -8.05
C ARG A 4 -4.22 -4.04 -7.05
N LYS A 5 -5.40 -3.69 -7.54
CA LYS A 5 -6.53 -3.31 -6.68
C LYS A 5 -6.82 -4.43 -5.67
N GLY A 6 -7.11 -4.05 -4.43
CA GLY A 6 -7.35 -4.95 -3.30
C GLY A 6 -6.07 -5.38 -2.56
N MET A 7 -4.89 -5.04 -3.07
CA MET A 7 -3.62 -5.40 -2.43
C MET A 7 -3.38 -4.53 -1.19
N HIS A 8 -3.07 -5.17 -0.06
CA HIS A 8 -2.54 -4.48 1.11
C HIS A 8 -1.06 -4.15 0.84
N VAL A 9 -0.72 -2.87 0.95
CA VAL A 9 0.60 -2.33 0.67
C VAL A 9 1.14 -1.52 1.84
N ARG A 10 2.46 -1.43 1.92
CA ARG A 10 3.19 -0.48 2.76
C ARG A 10 3.95 0.49 1.86
N GLU A 11 3.88 1.78 2.19
CA GLU A 11 4.71 2.81 1.57
C GLU A 11 6.14 2.73 2.10
N LEU A 12 7.14 2.69 1.22
CA LEU A 12 8.53 2.80 1.65
C LEU A 12 8.91 4.27 1.84
N THR A 13 9.51 4.55 3.00
CA THR A 13 10.09 5.85 3.32
C THR A 13 11.60 5.77 3.26
N LYS A 14 12.25 6.82 2.74
CA LYS A 14 13.71 6.95 2.72
C LYS A 14 14.28 7.32 4.09
N LYS A 15 13.43 7.68 5.06
CA LYS A 15 13.85 8.12 6.39
C LYS A 15 14.02 6.91 7.31
N ILE A 16 15.24 6.70 7.79
CA ILE A 16 15.57 5.66 8.77
C ILE A 16 14.76 5.89 10.05
N GLY A 17 14.16 4.82 10.58
CA GLY A 17 13.34 4.85 11.79
C GLY A 17 11.88 5.27 11.60
N GLN A 18 11.48 5.70 10.39
CA GLN A 18 10.08 6.01 10.11
C GLN A 18 9.33 4.75 9.63
N VAL A 19 8.22 4.43 10.30
CA VAL A 19 7.32 3.37 9.84
C VAL A 19 6.49 3.90 8.67
N GLY A 20 6.59 3.23 7.53
CA GLY A 20 5.79 3.53 6.36
C GLY A 20 4.31 3.27 6.59
N ARG A 21 3.45 4.10 6.01
CA ARG A 21 1.99 3.94 6.10
C ARG A 21 1.55 2.65 5.42
N THR A 22 0.51 2.03 5.95
CA THR A 22 -0.11 0.80 5.43
C THR A 22 -1.54 1.09 4.97
N GLY A 23 -1.98 0.38 3.94
CA GLY A 23 -3.30 0.57 3.36
C GLY A 23 -3.59 -0.34 2.17
N VAL A 24 -4.79 -0.20 1.62
CA VAL A 24 -5.26 -1.03 0.51
C VAL A 24 -5.29 -0.21 -0.77
N VAL A 25 -4.75 -0.77 -1.85
CA VAL A 25 -4.88 -0.19 -3.19
C VAL A 25 -6.35 -0.26 -3.63
N VAL A 26 -6.95 0.90 -3.88
CA VAL A 26 -8.35 1.02 -4.33
C VAL A 26 -8.47 1.32 -5.82
N GLY A 27 -7.43 1.85 -6.45
CA GLY A 27 -7.42 2.21 -7.87
C GLY A 27 -6.00 2.24 -8.45
N ILE A 28 -5.88 1.92 -9.73
CA ILE A 28 -4.66 2.10 -10.53
C ILE A 28 -5.10 2.64 -11.88
N ARG A 29 -4.58 3.80 -12.27
CA ARG A 29 -4.87 4.47 -13.55
C ARG A 29 -3.61 5.17 -14.04
N ASP A 30 -3.14 4.87 -15.25
CA ASP A 30 -2.01 5.55 -15.89
C ASP A 30 -0.75 5.68 -15.02
N GLY A 31 -0.41 4.63 -14.27
CA GLY A 31 0.74 4.62 -13.35
C GLY A 31 0.53 5.38 -12.03
N ILE A 32 -0.63 6.01 -11.86
CA ILE A 32 -1.09 6.60 -10.60
C ILE A 32 -1.81 5.53 -9.78
N VAL A 33 -1.48 5.45 -8.50
CA VAL A 33 -2.07 4.49 -7.56
C VAL A 33 -2.88 5.24 -6.51
N GLU A 34 -4.12 4.82 -6.32
CA GLU A 34 -4.96 5.29 -5.22
C GLU A 34 -4.93 4.27 -4.09
N VAL A 35 -4.60 4.74 -2.89
CA VAL A 35 -4.52 3.91 -1.68
C VAL A 35 -5.45 4.50 -0.63
N ARG A 36 -6.29 3.63 -0.04
CA ARG A 36 -6.99 3.92 1.20
C ARG A 36 -6.13 3.41 2.35
N TRP A 37 -5.58 4.33 3.13
CA TRP A 37 -4.74 4.02 4.29
C TRP A 37 -5.59 3.51 5.45
N ASP A 38 -4.94 2.81 6.38
CA ASP A 38 -5.58 2.26 7.58
C ASP A 38 -6.09 3.35 8.53
N ASP A 39 -5.58 4.58 8.41
CA ASP A 39 -6.09 5.78 9.11
C ASP A 39 -7.38 6.35 8.48
N GLY A 40 -7.89 5.71 7.43
CA GLY A 40 -9.10 6.09 6.70
C GLY A 40 -8.87 7.13 5.59
N ARG A 41 -7.69 7.75 5.50
CA ARG A 41 -7.40 8.71 4.44
C ARG A 41 -7.19 8.02 3.10
N VAL A 42 -7.62 8.68 2.03
CA VAL A 42 -7.31 8.26 0.66
C VAL A 42 -6.21 9.16 0.11
N SER A 43 -5.22 8.57 -0.54
CA SER A 43 -4.18 9.33 -1.25
C SER A 43 -3.99 8.81 -2.66
N THR A 44 -3.72 9.75 -3.56
CA THR A 44 -3.34 9.51 -4.94
C THR A 44 -1.83 9.68 -5.05
N LEU A 45 -1.13 8.63 -5.50
CA LEU A 45 0.32 8.55 -5.49
C LEU A 45 0.84 8.39 -6.91
N SER A 46 1.75 9.28 -7.31
CA SER A 46 2.57 9.16 -8.50
C SER A 46 4.03 8.95 -8.07
N GLY A 47 4.63 7.81 -8.46
CA GLY A 47 6.03 7.49 -8.16
C GLY A 47 6.35 7.03 -6.73
N ALA A 48 5.35 6.79 -5.88
CA ALA A 48 5.56 6.19 -4.58
C ALA A 48 6.01 4.72 -4.71
N VAL A 49 6.96 4.30 -3.86
CA VAL A 49 7.38 2.91 -3.80
C VAL A 49 6.51 2.18 -2.80
N LEU A 50 5.53 1.42 -3.32
CA LEU A 50 4.63 0.59 -2.54
C LEU A 50 5.09 -0.87 -2.60
N VAL A 51 5.20 -1.51 -1.44
CA VAL A 51 5.51 -2.93 -1.34
C VAL A 51 4.29 -3.71 -0.85
N PRO A 52 3.92 -4.84 -1.49
CA PRO A 52 2.86 -5.69 -0.98
C PRO A 52 3.22 -6.20 0.42
N ILE A 53 2.29 -6.08 1.36
CA ILE A 53 2.39 -6.76 2.64
C ILE A 53 1.65 -8.08 2.46
N ARG A 54 2.39 -9.20 2.44
CA ARG A 54 1.71 -10.49 2.56
C ARG A 54 1.13 -10.54 3.96
N THR A 55 -0.16 -10.29 4.09
CA THR A 55 -0.92 -10.86 5.18
C THR A 55 -0.88 -12.36 4.91
N SER A 56 0.06 -13.06 5.54
CA SER A 56 -0.18 -14.47 5.83
C SER A 56 -1.49 -14.47 6.60
N SER A 57 -2.58 -14.87 5.94
CA SER A 57 -3.77 -15.31 6.65
C SER A 57 -3.38 -16.59 7.36
N ASN A 58 -2.63 -16.48 8.46
CA ASN A 58 -2.53 -17.52 9.47
C ASN A 58 -3.57 -17.15 10.54
N ALA A 59 -4.81 -17.23 10.11
CA ALA A 59 -6.00 -17.20 10.94
C ALA A 59 -6.85 -18.40 10.47
N ALA A 60 -6.40 -19.58 10.89
CA ALA A 60 -6.92 -20.96 10.77
C ALA A 60 -5.64 -21.82 10.74
N GLU A 61 -5.31 -22.65 11.71
CA GLU A 61 -6.10 -23.56 12.54
C GLU A 61 -5.36 -23.81 13.87
#